data_AF-A0A2V3HX72-F1
#
_entry.id   AF-A0A2V3HX72-F1
#
_cell.length_a   1.000
_cell.length_b   1.000
_cell.length_c   1.000
_cell.angle_alpha   90.00
_cell.angle_beta   90.00
_cell.angle_gamma   90.00
#
_symmetry.space_group_name_H-M   'P 1'
#
loop_
_entity.id
_entity.type
_entity.pdbx_description
1 polymer ?
#
loop_
_entity_poly.entity_id
_entity_poly.type
_entity_poly.pdbx_seq_one_letter_code
_entity_poly.pdbx_strand_id
1 'polypeptide(L)'
;MDADINRIQQEIRSINSDTVNKIRGTLDLLAEIYGQVNWSIYELVENSDNVGSKNVVFELDGNRLSVINDGLCFTGEDFERICSVNTSVNRDSLVDRSFGLGFKSVFNFSNDVSIFSGNNGIRFFEESGLPLWKIFPHVVDCLELKSEQSTVFEFVLGNKRKRIADVLVGISPE
;
A
#
# COMPACT_ATOMS: atom_id res chain seq x y z
N MET A 1 6.21 8.71 15.07
CA MET A 1 5.14 7.88 14.47
C MET A 1 3.76 8.29 14.97
N ASP A 2 3.34 8.01 16.21
CA ASP A 2 1.95 8.28 16.63
C ASP A 2 1.53 9.73 16.44
N ALA A 3 2.44 10.67 16.75
CA ALA A 3 2.22 12.10 16.48
C ALA A 3 2.07 12.41 14.98
N ASP A 4 2.86 11.74 14.13
CA ASP A 4 2.81 11.90 12.66
C ASP A 4 1.52 11.31 12.09
N ILE A 5 1.13 10.12 12.52
CA ILE A 5 -0.11 9.46 12.11
C ILE A 5 -1.32 10.27 12.59
N ASN A 6 -1.31 10.76 13.84
CA ASN A 6 -2.37 11.63 14.34
C ASN A 6 -2.49 12.90 13.49
N ARG A 7 -1.37 13.53 13.14
CA ARG A 7 -1.37 14.70 12.25
C ARG A 7 -1.96 14.36 10.87
N ILE A 8 -1.51 13.27 10.24
CA ILE A 8 -2.03 12.80 8.95
C ILE A 8 -3.55 12.56 9.03
N GLN A 9 -4.03 11.93 10.10
CA GLN A 9 -5.46 11.69 10.30
C GLN A 9 -6.25 13.01 10.42
N GLN A 10 -5.73 14.01 11.11
CA GLN A 10 -6.38 15.33 11.21
C GLN A 10 -6.40 16.05 9.88
N GLU A 11 -5.30 16.01 9.13
CA GLU A 11 -5.22 16.57 7.78
C GLU A 11 -6.28 15.94 6.87
N ILE A 12 -6.37 14.61 6.83
CA ILE A 12 -7.35 13.90 6.00
C ILE A 12 -8.79 14.22 6.44
N ARG A 13 -9.07 14.32 7.75
CA ARG A 13 -10.40 14.70 8.26
C ARG A 13 -10.79 16.14 7.94
N SER A 14 -9.81 17.02 7.78
CA SER A 14 -10.04 18.43 7.45
C SER A 14 -10.30 18.69 5.96
N ILE A 15 -10.14 17.66 5.10
CA ILE A 15 -10.36 17.78 3.66
C ILE A 15 -11.84 18.05 3.37
N ASN A 16 -12.12 19.11 2.60
CA ASN A 16 -13.47 19.45 2.17
C ASN A 16 -14.05 18.40 1.21
N SER A 17 -15.38 18.38 1.08
CA SER A 17 -16.11 17.39 0.28
C SER A 17 -15.70 17.35 -1.20
N ASP A 18 -15.40 18.51 -1.80
CA ASP A 18 -15.05 18.57 -3.23
C ASP A 18 -13.69 17.92 -3.47
N THR A 19 -12.73 18.17 -2.59
CA THR A 19 -11.42 17.52 -2.63
C THR A 19 -11.53 16.02 -2.31
N VAL A 20 -12.37 15.62 -1.35
CA VAL A 20 -12.64 14.19 -1.09
C VAL A 20 -13.15 13.48 -2.35
N ASN A 21 -14.11 14.09 -3.04
CA ASN A 21 -14.66 13.51 -4.28
C ASN A 21 -13.60 13.41 -5.39
N LYS A 22 -12.72 14.41 -5.52
CA LYS A 22 -11.58 14.36 -6.45
C LYS A 22 -10.61 13.23 -6.12
N ILE A 23 -10.21 13.10 -4.85
CA ILE A 23 -9.31 12.02 -4.40
C ILE A 23 -9.92 10.65 -4.70
N ARG A 24 -11.21 10.46 -4.39
CA ARG A 24 -11.91 9.22 -4.71
C ARG A 24 -11.91 8.92 -6.20
N GLY A 25 -12.23 9.90 -7.03
CA GLY A 25 -12.17 9.75 -8.49
C GLY A 25 -10.78 9.37 -9.00
N THR A 26 -9.71 9.95 -8.44
CA THR A 26 -8.34 9.55 -8.76
C THR A 26 -8.05 8.11 -8.33
N LEU A 27 -8.44 7.71 -7.12
CA LEU A 27 -8.25 6.34 -6.63
C LEU A 27 -9.02 5.31 -7.46
N ASP A 28 -10.20 5.66 -7.96
CA ASP A 28 -11.00 4.81 -8.84
C ASP A 28 -10.36 4.69 -10.22
N LEU A 29 -9.84 5.80 -10.78
CA LEU A 29 -9.10 5.79 -12.04
C LEU A 29 -7.82 4.93 -11.96
N LEU A 30 -7.08 5.01 -10.83
CA LEU A 30 -5.92 4.14 -10.58
C LEU A 30 -6.31 2.67 -10.57
N ALA A 31 -7.46 2.33 -9.98
CA ALA A 31 -7.98 0.97 -9.95
C ALA A 31 -8.33 0.48 -11.37
N GLU A 32 -8.84 1.35 -12.25
CA GLU A 32 -9.11 0.99 -13.65
C GLU A 32 -7.83 0.74 -14.46
N ILE A 33 -6.81 1.59 -14.30
CA ILE A 33 -5.59 1.54 -15.12
C ILE A 33 -4.63 0.45 -14.65
N TYR A 34 -4.43 0.36 -13.34
CA TYR A 34 -3.56 -0.63 -12.71
C TYR A 34 -4.34 -1.86 -12.24
N GLY A 35 -5.56 -2.07 -12.75
CA GLY A 35 -6.48 -3.13 -12.34
C GLY A 35 -5.93 -4.55 -12.48
N GLN A 36 -4.78 -4.70 -13.13
CA GLN A 36 -4.03 -5.95 -13.23
C GLN A 36 -3.15 -6.17 -12.00
N VAL A 37 -3.37 -7.30 -11.33
CA VAL A 37 -2.59 -7.73 -10.16
C VAL A 37 -1.08 -7.76 -10.44
N ASN A 38 -0.66 -8.14 -11.65
CA ASN A 38 0.75 -8.16 -12.05
C ASN A 38 1.42 -6.80 -11.85
N TRP A 39 0.69 -5.71 -12.12
CA TRP A 39 1.22 -4.37 -11.94
C TRP A 39 1.53 -4.09 -10.47
N SER A 40 0.61 -4.44 -9.57
CA SER A 40 0.82 -4.23 -8.14
C SER A 40 1.96 -5.08 -7.57
N ILE A 41 2.17 -6.29 -8.09
CA ILE A 41 3.35 -7.10 -7.73
C ILE A 41 4.64 -6.41 -8.21
N TYR A 42 4.66 -5.92 -9.45
CA TYR A 42 5.81 -5.17 -9.98
C TYR A 42 6.12 -3.93 -9.14
N GLU A 43 5.10 -3.14 -8.77
CA GLU A 43 5.28 -1.94 -7.93
C GLU A 43 5.84 -2.29 -6.54
N LEU A 44 5.41 -3.40 -5.93
CA LEU A 44 5.96 -3.84 -4.64
C LEU A 44 7.45 -4.22 -4.74
N VAL A 45 7.86 -4.82 -5.86
CA VAL A 45 9.27 -5.13 -6.13
C VAL A 45 10.07 -3.85 -6.39
N GLU A 46 9.59 -2.96 -7.27
CA GLU A 46 10.26 -1.69 -7.58
C GLU A 46 10.41 -0.80 -6.33
N ASN A 47 9.37 -0.72 -5.49
CA ASN A 47 9.44 -0.01 -4.22
C ASN A 47 10.50 -0.59 -3.27
N SER A 48 10.65 -1.92 -3.25
CA SER A 48 11.68 -2.58 -2.44
C SER A 48 13.09 -2.32 -2.98
N ASP A 49 13.27 -2.35 -4.29
CA ASP A 49 14.56 -2.06 -4.95
C ASP A 49 15.00 -0.60 -4.70
N ASN A 50 14.06 0.35 -4.78
CA ASN A 50 14.31 1.78 -4.53
C ASN A 50 14.83 2.09 -3.12
N VAL A 51 14.50 1.26 -2.13
CA VAL A 51 15.01 1.37 -0.75
C VAL A 51 16.22 0.47 -0.48
N GLY A 52 16.83 -0.08 -1.54
CA GLY A 52 18.05 -0.87 -1.46
C GLY A 52 17.85 -2.27 -0.90
N SER A 53 16.64 -2.84 -0.98
CA SER A 53 16.40 -4.21 -0.57
C SER A 53 17.20 -5.19 -1.43
N LYS A 54 17.79 -6.20 -0.80
CA LYS A 54 18.48 -7.31 -1.47
C LYS A 54 17.56 -8.50 -1.69
N ASN A 55 16.53 -8.64 -0.86
CA ASN A 55 15.61 -9.77 -0.90
C ASN A 55 14.17 -9.29 -0.76
N VAL A 56 13.31 -9.71 -1.68
CA VAL A 56 11.86 -9.55 -1.58
C VAL A 56 11.22 -10.94 -1.57
N VAL A 57 10.47 -11.25 -0.53
CA VAL A 57 9.80 -12.54 -0.35
C VAL A 57 8.30 -12.34 -0.38
N PHE A 58 7.61 -13.12 -1.21
CA PHE A 58 6.15 -13.20 -1.27
C PHE A 58 5.70 -14.51 -0.62
N GLU A 59 4.99 -14.42 0.50
CA GLU A 59 4.47 -15.58 1.23
C GLU A 59 2.95 -15.57 1.18
N LEU A 60 2.36 -16.60 0.55
CA LEU A 60 0.91 -16.78 0.50
C LEU A 60 0.48 -17.84 1.52
N ASP A 61 -0.04 -17.41 2.67
CA ASP A 61 -0.57 -18.28 3.72
C ASP A 61 -2.08 -18.10 3.88
N GLY A 62 -2.84 -19.16 3.57
CA GLY A 62 -4.29 -19.13 3.66
C GLY A 62 -4.89 -17.98 2.85
N ASN A 63 -5.48 -17.01 3.56
CA ASN A 63 -6.12 -15.81 3.00
C ASN A 63 -5.25 -14.53 3.08
N ARG A 64 -3.98 -14.68 3.44
CA ARG A 64 -3.04 -13.56 3.59
C ARG A 64 -1.90 -13.69 2.61
N LEU A 65 -1.55 -12.59 1.96
CA LEU A 65 -0.28 -12.42 1.27
C LEU A 65 0.60 -11.53 2.14
N SER A 66 1.80 -11.99 2.45
CA SER A 66 2.84 -11.19 3.11
C SER A 66 3.95 -10.91 2.11
N VAL A 67 4.36 -9.65 2.01
CA VAL A 67 5.48 -9.21 1.16
C VAL A 67 6.52 -8.59 2.05
N ILE A 68 7.68 -9.25 2.12
CA ILE A 68 8.73 -8.96 3.07
C ILE A 68 9.95 -8.47 2.29
N ASN A 69 10.46 -7.29 2.63
CA ASN A 69 11.72 -6.80 2.09
C ASN A 69 12.68 -6.41 3.22
N ASP A 70 13.98 -6.40 2.90
CA ASP A 70 15.09 -6.10 3.82
C ASP A 70 15.76 -4.74 3.53
N GLY A 71 15.02 -3.81 2.92
CA GLY A 71 15.49 -2.47 2.57
C GLY A 71 15.47 -1.48 3.75
N LEU A 72 15.44 -0.18 3.45
CA LEU A 72 15.29 0.82 4.50
C LEU A 72 13.87 0.85 5.08
N CYS A 73 13.77 1.07 6.38
CA CYS A 73 12.50 1.27 7.06
C CYS A 73 11.83 2.59 6.67
N PHE A 74 10.50 2.60 6.75
CA PHE A 74 9.69 3.78 6.50
C PHE A 74 10.05 4.92 7.45
N THR A 75 10.27 6.09 6.87
CA THR A 75 10.39 7.36 7.59
C THR A 75 9.01 8.01 7.77
N GLY A 76 8.93 9.08 8.57
CA GLY A 76 7.71 9.89 8.67
C GLY A 76 7.24 10.43 7.31
N GLU A 77 8.18 10.82 6.45
CA GLU A 77 7.88 11.31 5.10
C GLU A 77 7.32 10.21 4.19
N ASP A 78 7.77 8.97 4.34
CA ASP A 78 7.23 7.83 3.58
C ASP A 78 5.79 7.52 4.01
N PHE A 79 5.47 7.68 5.30
CA PHE A 79 4.10 7.59 5.79
C PHE A 79 3.21 8.73 5.27
N GLU A 80 3.73 9.95 5.16
CA GLU A 80 2.98 11.05 4.52
C GLU A 80 2.71 10.75 3.04
N ARG A 81 3.73 10.30 2.31
CA ARG A 81 3.60 9.94 0.88
C ARG A 81 2.57 8.84 0.68
N ILE A 82 2.64 7.75 1.46
CA ILE A 82 1.71 6.63 1.31
C ILE A 82 0.28 6.98 1.72
N CYS A 83 0.08 7.98 2.58
CA CYS A 83 -1.22 8.51 2.99
C CYS A 83 -1.71 9.70 2.15
N SER A 84 -1.01 10.04 1.06
CA SER A 84 -1.40 11.13 0.15
C SER A 84 -1.85 10.61 -1.20
N VAL A 85 -2.60 11.44 -1.93
CA VAL A 85 -3.00 11.24 -3.33
C VAL A 85 -2.85 12.55 -4.06
N ASN A 86 -2.06 12.55 -5.12
CA ASN A 86 -2.00 13.69 -6.02
C ASN A 86 -3.21 13.69 -6.95
N THR A 87 -4.10 14.69 -6.84
CA THR A 87 -5.33 14.79 -7.63
C THR A 87 -5.16 15.53 -8.96
N SER A 88 -3.98 16.10 -9.26
CA SER A 88 -3.72 16.79 -10.52
C SER A 88 -3.30 15.85 -11.66
N VAL A 89 -3.31 14.55 -11.40
CA VAL A 89 -2.82 13.51 -12.31
C VAL A 89 -3.91 13.15 -13.32
N ASN A 90 -3.59 13.27 -14.61
CA ASN A 90 -4.45 12.82 -15.72
C ASN A 90 -3.96 11.48 -16.28
N ARG A 91 -4.71 10.85 -17.21
CA ARG A 91 -4.34 9.54 -17.79
C ARG A 91 -2.93 9.49 -18.38
N ASP A 92 -2.47 10.58 -18.97
CA ASP A 92 -1.16 10.65 -19.61
C ASP A 92 -0.03 10.86 -18.58
N SER A 93 -0.33 11.47 -17.43
CA SER A 93 0.58 11.64 -16.29
C SER A 93 0.68 10.41 -15.39
N LEU A 94 -0.21 9.42 -15.53
CA LEU A 94 -0.19 8.18 -14.73
C LEU A 94 0.98 7.25 -15.09
N VAL A 95 1.72 7.53 -16.16
CA VAL A 95 2.98 6.82 -16.44
C VAL A 95 4.07 7.24 -15.45
N ASP A 96 3.96 8.45 -14.88
CA ASP A 96 4.88 8.95 -13.87
C ASP A 96 4.48 8.38 -12.50
N ARG A 97 5.18 7.32 -12.08
CA ARG A 97 4.95 6.57 -10.82
C ARG A 97 5.27 7.37 -9.55
N SER A 98 5.55 8.66 -9.70
CA SER A 98 5.81 9.58 -8.59
C SER A 98 4.57 9.72 -7.67
N PHE A 99 4.82 10.13 -6.41
CA PHE A 99 3.79 10.44 -5.41
C PHE A 99 3.02 9.26 -4.79
N GLY A 100 3.58 8.04 -4.81
CA GLY A 100 3.02 6.91 -4.06
C GLY A 100 1.71 6.35 -4.64
N LEU A 101 1.47 6.61 -5.94
CA LEU A 101 0.36 6.05 -6.71
C LEU A 101 0.53 4.54 -6.94
N GLY A 102 1.78 4.10 -7.14
CA GLY A 102 2.14 2.69 -7.31
C GLY A 102 1.65 1.80 -6.18
N PHE A 103 1.86 2.24 -4.93
CA PHE A 103 1.34 1.53 -3.75
C PHE A 103 -0.19 1.42 -3.78
N LYS A 104 -0.93 2.45 -4.23
CA LYS A 104 -2.41 2.41 -4.22
C LYS A 104 -2.98 1.29 -5.10
N SER A 105 -2.20 0.77 -6.04
CA SER A 105 -2.62 -0.37 -6.88
C SER A 105 -2.91 -1.64 -6.05
N VAL A 106 -2.31 -1.80 -4.86
CA VAL A 106 -2.56 -2.99 -4.01
C VAL A 106 -4.02 -3.12 -3.57
N PHE A 107 -4.77 -2.02 -3.54
CA PHE A 107 -6.20 -2.04 -3.21
C PHE A 107 -7.06 -2.76 -4.26
N ASN A 108 -6.49 -3.06 -5.44
CA ASN A 108 -7.12 -3.91 -6.44
C ASN A 108 -7.25 -5.36 -5.98
N PHE A 109 -6.37 -5.82 -5.09
CA PHE A 109 -6.36 -7.21 -4.61
C PHE A 109 -6.49 -7.37 -3.09
N SER A 110 -6.54 -6.27 -2.34
CA SER A 110 -6.82 -6.28 -0.90
C SER A 110 -7.66 -5.09 -0.48
N ASN A 111 -8.63 -5.31 0.42
CA ASN A 111 -9.37 -4.21 1.07
C ASN A 111 -8.87 -3.95 2.50
N ASP A 112 -7.85 -4.69 2.93
CA ASP A 112 -7.28 -4.63 4.27
C ASP A 112 -5.77 -4.89 4.16
N VAL A 113 -5.02 -3.82 4.39
CA VAL A 113 -3.59 -3.73 4.15
C VAL A 113 -2.91 -3.24 5.41
N SER A 114 -1.96 -4.02 5.92
CA SER A 114 -1.10 -3.61 7.03
C SER A 114 0.34 -3.44 6.56
N ILE A 115 1.06 -2.50 7.17
CA ILE A 115 2.47 -2.21 6.90
C ILE A 115 3.18 -2.18 8.24
N PHE A 116 4.21 -3.00 8.38
CA PHE A 116 5.08 -3.06 9.54
C PHE A 116 6.50 -2.72 9.09
N SER A 117 7.13 -1.73 9.72
CA SER A 117 8.47 -1.26 9.33
C SER A 117 9.22 -0.74 10.55
N GLY A 118 10.27 -1.45 10.96
CA GLY A 118 10.92 -1.21 12.26
C GLY A 118 9.91 -1.33 13.42
N ASN A 119 9.84 -0.29 14.25
CA ASN A 119 8.90 -0.23 15.39
C ASN A 119 7.57 0.47 15.03
N ASN A 120 7.23 0.52 13.74
CA ASN A 120 6.05 1.20 13.24
C ASN A 120 5.08 0.23 12.57
N GLY A 121 3.78 0.40 12.84
CA GLY A 121 2.71 -0.47 12.34
C GLY A 121 1.49 0.36 11.98
N ILE A 122 1.05 0.28 10.71
CA ILE A 122 -0.17 0.96 10.26
C ILE A 122 -1.06 0.04 9.42
N ARG A 123 -2.37 0.31 9.43
CA ARG A 123 -3.39 -0.43 8.69
C ARG A 123 -4.36 0.48 7.96
N PHE A 124 -4.69 0.10 6.73
CA PHE A 124 -5.75 0.67 5.89
C PHE A 124 -6.80 -0.40 5.65
N PHE A 125 -8.06 -0.17 6.04
CA PHE A 125 -9.10 -1.18 5.91
C PHE A 125 -10.47 -0.56 5.59
N GLU A 126 -11.17 -1.16 4.63
CA GLU A 126 -12.46 -0.68 4.12
C GLU A 126 -13.55 -0.65 5.22
N GLU A 127 -13.52 -1.61 6.14
CA GLU A 127 -14.49 -1.69 7.24
C GLU A 127 -14.40 -0.54 8.25
N SER A 128 -13.37 0.32 8.15
CA SER A 128 -13.31 1.58 8.90
C SER A 128 -14.49 2.52 8.55
N GLY A 129 -15.11 2.34 7.38
CA GLY A 129 -16.24 3.14 6.92
C GLY A 129 -15.88 4.57 6.51
N LEU A 130 -14.58 4.91 6.50
CA LEU A 130 -14.12 6.25 6.12
C LEU A 130 -14.09 6.41 4.59
N PRO A 131 -14.57 7.54 4.03
CA PRO A 131 -14.57 7.76 2.58
C PRO A 131 -13.20 7.67 1.90
N LEU A 132 -12.13 7.94 2.66
CA LEU A 132 -10.73 7.93 2.23
C LEU A 132 -9.92 6.81 2.90
N TRP A 133 -10.55 5.68 3.23
CA TRP A 133 -9.91 4.56 3.96
C TRP A 133 -8.61 4.06 3.31
N LYS A 134 -8.49 4.13 1.98
CA LYS A 134 -7.28 3.74 1.21
C LYS A 134 -6.04 4.60 1.52
N ILE A 135 -6.23 5.75 2.16
CA ILE A 135 -5.15 6.66 2.56
C ILE A 135 -5.22 7.07 4.03
N PHE A 136 -6.20 6.54 4.78
CA PHE A 136 -6.39 6.87 6.19
C PHE A 136 -5.72 5.80 7.07
N PRO A 137 -4.54 6.08 7.66
CA PRO A 137 -3.81 5.10 8.44
C PRO A 137 -4.44 4.91 9.83
N HIS A 138 -4.39 3.69 10.33
CA HIS A 138 -4.67 3.35 11.74
C HIS A 138 -3.43 2.71 12.34
N VAL A 139 -2.98 3.20 13.50
CA VAL A 139 -1.85 2.58 14.23
C VAL A 139 -2.26 1.17 14.68
N VAL A 140 -1.34 0.22 14.52
CA VAL A 140 -1.48 -1.16 14.99
C VAL A 140 -0.19 -1.58 15.70
N ASP A 141 -0.29 -2.57 16.58
CA ASP A 141 0.88 -3.16 17.22
C ASP A 141 1.82 -3.76 16.17
N CYS A 142 3.12 -3.51 16.33
CA CYS A 142 4.13 -4.02 15.42
C CYS A 142 4.32 -5.53 15.59
N LEU A 143 4.66 -6.18 14.48
CA LEU A 143 5.17 -7.55 14.50
C LEU A 143 6.61 -7.57 15.04
N GLU A 144 7.01 -8.67 15.67
CA GLU A 144 8.42 -8.96 15.89
C GLU A 144 9.08 -9.25 14.53
N LEU A 145 9.83 -8.27 14.02
CA LEU A 145 10.48 -8.37 12.73
C LEU A 145 11.80 -9.16 12.84
N LYS A 146 12.10 -9.97 11.81
CA LYS A 146 13.35 -10.75 11.74
C LYS A 146 14.60 -9.88 11.69
N SER A 147 14.47 -8.62 11.27
CA SER A 147 15.53 -7.62 11.19
C SER A 147 14.95 -6.22 11.43
N GLU A 148 15.74 -5.32 12.02
CA GLU A 148 15.38 -3.91 12.21
C GLU A 148 15.18 -3.15 10.88
N GLN A 149 15.69 -3.69 9.78
CA GLN A 149 15.52 -3.18 8.41
C GLN A 149 14.34 -3.83 7.67
N SER A 150 13.68 -4.81 8.26
CA SER A 150 12.58 -5.47 7.56
C SER A 150 11.37 -4.56 7.43
N THR A 151 10.76 -4.57 6.25
CA THR A 151 9.40 -4.05 6.05
C THR A 151 8.51 -5.19 5.58
N VAL A 152 7.35 -5.34 6.22
CA VAL A 152 6.34 -6.36 5.91
C VAL A 152 5.05 -5.67 5.52
N PHE A 153 4.58 -5.96 4.31
CA PHE A 153 3.23 -5.65 3.89
C PHE A 153 2.36 -6.89 4.05
N GLU A 154 1.26 -6.80 4.77
CA GLU A 154 0.26 -7.86 4.86
C GLU A 154 -1.03 -7.46 4.15
N PHE A 155 -1.56 -8.36 3.35
CA PHE A 155 -2.75 -8.16 2.54
C PHE A 155 -3.78 -9.25 2.82
N VAL A 156 -4.98 -8.90 3.28
CA VAL A 156 -6.10 -9.84 3.39
C VAL A 156 -6.83 -9.94 2.05
N LEU A 157 -6.75 -11.11 1.42
CA LEU A 157 -7.12 -11.27 0.01
C LEU A 157 -8.62 -11.50 -0.23
N GLY A 158 -9.30 -12.13 0.73
CA GLY A 158 -10.72 -12.49 0.61
C GLY A 158 -11.03 -13.27 -0.67
N ASN A 159 -12.05 -12.85 -1.40
CA ASN A 159 -12.42 -13.47 -2.68
C ASN A 159 -11.38 -13.27 -3.80
N LYS A 160 -10.38 -12.39 -3.61
CA LYS A 160 -9.35 -12.08 -4.60
C LYS A 160 -8.14 -13.03 -4.52
N ARG A 161 -8.09 -13.94 -3.54
CA ARG A 161 -7.00 -14.90 -3.31
C ARG A 161 -6.63 -15.70 -4.55
N LYS A 162 -7.62 -16.29 -5.24
CA LYS A 162 -7.35 -17.17 -6.40
C LYS A 162 -6.56 -16.44 -7.49
N ARG A 163 -6.95 -15.20 -7.78
CA ARG A 163 -6.28 -14.35 -8.77
C ARG A 163 -4.82 -14.06 -8.39
N ILE A 164 -4.55 -13.83 -7.12
CA ILE A 164 -3.18 -13.61 -6.60
C ILE A 164 -2.34 -14.90 -6.71
N ALA A 165 -2.92 -16.03 -6.32
CA ALA A 165 -2.23 -17.32 -6.43
C ALA A 165 -1.83 -17.64 -7.87
N ASP A 166 -2.74 -17.45 -8.83
CA ASP A 166 -2.48 -17.68 -10.26
C ASP A 166 -1.32 -16.80 -10.78
N VAL A 167 -1.23 -15.55 -10.32
CA VAL A 167 -0.16 -14.62 -10.69
C VAL A 167 1.18 -15.03 -10.08
N LEU A 168 1.22 -15.35 -8.78
CA LEU A 168 2.46 -15.73 -8.10
C LEU A 168 3.05 -17.04 -8.65
N VAL A 169 2.20 -18.01 -8.99
CA VAL A 169 2.64 -19.26 -9.66
C VAL A 169 3.25 -18.97 -11.02
N GLY A 170 2.68 -18.03 -11.80
CA GLY A 170 3.22 -17.64 -13.10
C GLY A 170 4.56 -16.88 -13.05
N ILE A 171 4.99 -16.42 -11.87
CA ILE A 171 6.24 -15.68 -11.65
C ILE A 171 7.34 -16.57 -11.06
N SER A 172 6.99 -17.69 -10.42
CA SER A 172 7.99 -18.64 -9.92
C SER A 172 8.74 -19.27 -11.11
N PRO A 173 10.09 -19.26 -11.12
CA PRO A 173 10.83 -20.07 -12.07
C PRO A 173 10.47 -21.55 -11.88
N GLU A 174 10.37 -22.29 -12.98
CA GLU A 174 10.25 -23.76 -12.97
C GLU A 174 11.46 -24.44 -12.31
#